data_AF-A0A7L3MKN5-F1
#
_entry.id   AF-A0A7L3MKN5-F1
#
_cell.length_a   1.000
_cell.length_b   1.000
_cell.length_c   1.000
_cell.angle_alpha   90.00
_cell.angle_beta   90.00
_cell.angle_gamma   90.00
#
_symmetry.space_group_name_H-M   'P 1'
#
loop_
_entity.id
_entity.type
_entity.pdbx_description
1 polymer ?
#
loop_
_entity_poly.entity_id
_entity_poly.type
_entity_poly.pdbx_seq_one_letter_code
_entity_poly.pdbx_strand_id
1 'polypeptide(L)' 'SESDVIAMMTKEVELGQVKCHRYWPESPYNSIDLANFYLRLHNYQILEYFIFRKIEIINK' A
#
# COMPACT_ATOMS: atom_id res chain seq x y z
N SER A 1 -4.04 2.77 -19.73
CA SER A 1 -4.73 1.69 -19.01
C SER A 1 -4.73 2.04 -17.54
N GLU A 2 -5.84 1.78 -16.85
CA GLU A 2 -5.96 1.97 -15.40
C GLU A 2 -5.79 0.61 -14.73
N SER A 3 -5.18 0.59 -13.54
CA SER A 3 -4.98 -0.60 -12.73
C SER A 3 -5.63 -0.40 -11.37
N ASP A 4 -6.56 -1.29 -11.02
CA ASP A 4 -7.27 -1.22 -9.74
C ASP A 4 -6.63 -2.08 -8.64
N VAL A 5 -5.69 -2.96 -9.01
CA VAL A 5 -5.09 -3.95 -8.11
C VAL A 5 -3.57 -3.97 -8.25
N ILE A 6 -2.88 -4.01 -7.11
CA ILE A 6 -1.43 -4.22 -7.02
C ILE A 6 -1.20 -5.50 -6.20
N ALA A 7 -0.46 -6.44 -6.78
CA ALA A 7 0.00 -7.63 -6.09
C ALA A 7 1.48 -7.46 -5.69
N MET A 8 1.73 -7.21 -4.41
CA MET A 8 3.10 -7.21 -3.88
C MET A 8 3.51 -8.63 -3.52
N MET A 9 4.52 -9.15 -4.23
CA MET A 9 4.94 -10.55 -4.13
C MET A 9 6.20 -10.75 -3.27
N THR A 10 6.74 -9.69 -2.69
CA THR A 10 7.93 -9.72 -1.83
C THR A 10 7.62 -9.15 -0.45
N LYS A 11 8.47 -9.44 0.53
CA LYS A 11 8.53 -8.63 1.76
C LYS A 11 9.29 -7.33 1.47
N GLU A 12 9.24 -6.37 2.39
CA GLU A 12 10.07 -5.16 2.31
C GLU A 12 11.56 -5.52 2.42
N VAL A 13 11.89 -6.46 3.31
CA VAL A 13 13.25 -6.98 3.52
C VAL A 13 13.25 -8.51 3.49
N GLU A 14 14.19 -9.07 2.74
CA GLU A 14 14.42 -10.51 2.62
C GLU A 14 15.91 -10.80 2.77
N LEU A 15 16.27 -11.72 3.67
CA LEU A 15 17.67 -12.06 3.97
C LEU A 15 18.55 -10.83 4.29
N GLY A 16 17.97 -9.85 4.98
CA GLY A 16 18.66 -8.59 5.35
C GLY A 16 18.80 -7.57 4.20
N GLN A 17 18.31 -7.88 3.00
CA GLN A 17 18.32 -6.95 1.86
C GLN A 17 16.97 -6.32 1.63
N VAL A 18 16.96 -5.01 1.37
CA VAL A 18 15.76 -4.28 0.94
C VAL A 18 15.37 -4.78 -0.46
N LYS A 19 14.13 -5.26 -0.59
CA LYS A 19 13.53 -5.66 -1.88
C LYS A 19 12.50 -4.66 -2.36
N CYS A 20 11.80 -4.01 -1.44
CA CYS A 20 10.76 -3.07 -1.78
C CYS A 20 10.64 -1.98 -0.71
N HIS A 21 10.57 -0.72 -1.15
CA HIS A 21 10.21 0.38 -0.27
C HIS A 21 8.71 0.41 -0.04
N ARG A 22 8.31 0.91 1.12
CA ARG A 22 6.90 1.09 1.45
C ARG A 22 6.32 2.26 0.65
N TYR A 23 5.38 1.97 -0.24
CA TYR A 23 4.69 2.95 -1.08
C TYR A 23 3.18 3.07 -0.79
N TRP A 24 2.69 2.36 0.24
CA TRP A 24 1.29 2.38 0.67
C TRP A 24 1.14 2.96 2.09
N PRO A 25 -0.02 3.55 2.42
CA PRO A 25 -0.29 4.04 3.78
C PRO A 25 -0.48 2.90 4.78
N GLU A 26 0.02 3.06 6.00
CA GLU A 26 -0.09 2.05 7.07
C GLU A 26 -1.23 2.29 8.07
N SER A 27 -1.74 3.52 8.11
CA SER A 27 -2.71 3.96 9.08
C SER A 27 -3.86 4.67 8.39
N PRO A 28 -5.11 4.45 8.80
CA PRO A 28 -6.25 5.21 8.28
C PRO A 28 -6.20 6.70 8.67
N TYR A 29 -5.39 7.05 9.69
CA TYR A 29 -5.25 8.42 10.17
C TYR A 29 -4.24 9.25 9.39
N ASN A 30 -3.40 8.62 8.56
CA ASN A 30 -2.36 9.28 7.80
C ASN A 30 -2.55 9.01 6.30
N SER A 31 -2.54 10.07 5.50
CA SER A 31 -2.49 9.97 4.04
C SER A 31 -1.07 10.15 3.53
N ILE A 32 -0.71 9.44 2.46
CA ILE A 32 0.50 9.74 1.69
C ILE A 32 0.14 10.83 0.68
N ASP A 33 0.88 11.93 0.72
CA ASP A 33 0.78 13.02 -0.23
C ASP A 33 1.60 12.74 -1.49
N LEU A 34 0.94 12.72 -2.65
CA LEU A 34 1.55 12.59 -3.97
C LEU A 34 1.16 13.79 -4.84
N ALA A 35 1.81 13.96 -5.99
CA ALA A 35 1.67 15.17 -6.82
C ALA A 35 0.19 15.57 -7.05
N ASN A 36 -0.66 14.62 -7.43
CA ASN A 36 -2.04 14.88 -7.88
C ASN A 36 -3.13 14.30 -6.98
N PHE A 37 -2.77 13.47 -6.00
CA PHE A 37 -3.75 12.77 -5.14
C PHE A 37 -3.14 12.41 -3.78
N TYR A 38 -4.00 12.07 -2.84
CA TYR A 38 -3.66 11.48 -1.56
C TYR A 38 -4.00 9.99 -1.58
N LEU A 39 -3.14 9.15 -1.00
CA LEU A 39 -3.45 7.75 -0.71
C LEU A 39 -3.83 7.60 0.75
N ARG A 40 -5.00 7.03 1.02
CA ARG A 40 -5.46 6.71 2.37
C ARG A 40 -5.70 5.21 2.53
N LEU A 41 -5.30 4.63 3.66
CA LEU A 41 -5.67 3.26 3.99
C LEU A 41 -7.12 3.25 4.47
N HIS A 42 -8.02 2.65 3.70
CA HIS A 42 -9.42 2.54 4.11
C HIS A 42 -9.60 1.42 5.14
N ASN A 43 -9.10 0.22 4.82
CA ASN A 43 -9.01 -0.88 5.75
C ASN A 43 -7.95 -1.90 5.31
N TYR A 44 -7.63 -2.84 6.18
CA TYR A 44 -6.81 -3.99 5.83
C TYR A 44 -7.27 -5.24 6.58
N GLN A 45 -6.98 -6.39 6.00
CA GLN A 45 -7.21 -7.70 6.58
C GLN A 45 -5.93 -8.52 6.48
N ILE A 46 -5.46 -9.02 7.63
CA ILE A 46 -4.34 -9.97 7.68
C ILE A 46 -4.92 -11.37 7.53
N LEU A 47 -4.43 -12.11 6.55
CA LEU A 47 -4.73 -13.52 6.34
C LEU A 47 -3.44 -14.33 6.56
N GLU A 48 -3.55 -15.66 6.55
CA GLU A 48 -2.43 -16.56 6.84
C GLU A 48 -1.22 -16.34 5.93
N TYR A 49 -1.44 -16.03 4.64
CA TYR A 49 -0.38 -15.96 3.63
C TYR A 49 -0.18 -14.57 3.00
N PHE A 50 -1.15 -13.66 3.15
CA PHE A 50 -1.09 -12.33 2.56
C PHE A 50 -1.93 -11.33 3.34
N ILE A 51 -1.76 -10.05 3.00
CA ILE A 51 -2.51 -8.95 3.60
C ILE A 51 -3.30 -8.26 2.50
N PHE A 52 -4.61 -8.21 2.64
CA PHE A 52 -5.46 -7.40 1.76
C PHE A 52 -5.49 -5.97 2.29
N ARG A 53 -5.19 -4.98 1.44
CA ARG A 53 -5.27 -3.54 1.78
C ARG A 53 -6.20 -2.87 0.79
N LYS A 54 -7.28 -2.25 1.30
CA LYS A 54 -8.11 -1.37 0.48
C LYS A 54 -7.56 0.04 0.62
N ILE A 55 -6.99 0.55 -0.46
CA ILE A 55 -6.43 1.89 -0.53
C ILE A 55 -7.40 2.77 -1.30
N GLU A 56 -7.66 3.95 -0.78
CA GLU A 56 -8.48 4.97 -1.42
C GLU A 56 -7.57 6.03 -2.03
N ILE A 57 -7.87 6.39 -3.28
CA ILE A 57 -7.23 7.49 -4.00
C ILE A 57 -8.15 8.70 -3.91
N ILE A 58 -7.66 9.79 -3.35
CA ILE A 58 -8.39 11.05 -3.20
C ILE A 58 -7.70 12.09 -4.07
N ASN A 59 -8.32 12.46 -5.20
CA ASN A 59 -7.78 13.49 -6.09
C ASN A 59 -7.73 14.85 -5.38
N LYS A 60 -6.68 15.62 -5.66
CA LYS A 60 -6.52 16.99 -5.19
C LYS A 60 -7.43 17.96 -5.94
#